data_AF-A0A2E5U2S6-F1
#
_entry.id   AF-A0A2E5U2S6-F1
#
_cell.length_a   1.000
_cell.length_b   1.000
_cell.length_c   1.000
_cell.angle_alpha   90.00
_cell.angle_beta   90.00
_cell.angle_gamma   90.00
#
_symmetry.space_group_name_H-M   'P 1'
#
loop_
_entity.id
_entity.type
_entity.pdbx_description
1 polymer ?
#
loop_
_entity_poly.entity_id
_entity_poly.type
_entity_poly.pdbx_seq_one_letter_code
_entity_poly.pdbx_strand_id
1 'polypeptide(L)'
;KDGKKIIKLSFINAEILISDIKKTPITLPVKLLLNALESDESALSSEEQRALYVFFRMRMKEKNIKPKTEEYKNAIKDDIYFNALIIKYGYAITCHKSQGGEWSDIFIDMNTHSNVLSESYYRWAYTAITRSNKNVHCLNVPHINIFGRNLNQNKIIESKNNIEKEKILSLNNEIPHSNKKMEIKTNNLLEEEEKLKTKLASILDQENYKIDTMTSIGNYRIRFEIINKNSEKNTIDIIVNGKRKVTKVETKNKELENKLKSIMGFKLIDNSNIDRESHQQFIKSLKEEMPINISIENIEVKTEYQVLLTFQYSNRYQEINFYFDKYGKFKTATCKNNDKINYIIDELKKIIGEKIRLI
;
A
#
# COMPACT_ATOMS: atom_id res chain seq x y z
N LYS A 1 -31.18 -19.34 -12.12
CA LYS A 1 -31.51 -19.26 -10.66
C LYS A 1 -30.17 -19.31 -9.94
N ASP A 2 -29.43 -18.22 -10.07
CA ASP A 2 -27.98 -18.21 -9.91
C ASP A 2 -27.54 -17.78 -8.52
N GLY A 3 -26.51 -18.46 -8.01
CA GLY A 3 -25.57 -17.84 -7.08
C GLY A 3 -25.74 -18.11 -5.58
N LYS A 4 -26.03 -19.34 -5.14
CA LYS A 4 -25.75 -19.69 -3.74
C LYS A 4 -24.24 -19.83 -3.54
N LYS A 5 -23.59 -18.77 -3.06
CA LYS A 5 -22.18 -18.80 -2.66
C LYS A 5 -22.05 -19.56 -1.35
N ILE A 6 -21.27 -20.65 -1.36
CA ILE A 6 -20.97 -21.45 -0.16
C ILE A 6 -19.73 -20.86 0.51
N ILE A 7 -19.85 -20.52 1.80
CA ILE A 7 -18.76 -19.98 2.60
C ILE A 7 -18.46 -20.96 3.72
N LYS A 8 -17.21 -21.38 3.84
CA LYS A 8 -16.75 -22.32 4.87
C LYS A 8 -16.19 -21.54 6.07
N LEU A 9 -16.72 -21.80 7.26
CA LEU A 9 -16.21 -21.27 8.52
C LEU A 9 -15.48 -22.39 9.27
N SER A 10 -14.26 -22.12 9.71
CA SER A 10 -13.39 -23.10 10.39
C SER A 10 -13.21 -22.72 11.85
N PHE A 11 -13.69 -23.59 12.75
CA PHE A 11 -13.64 -23.36 14.19
C PHE A 11 -12.80 -24.41 14.92
N ILE A 12 -12.06 -23.98 15.94
CA ILE A 12 -11.30 -24.85 16.85
C ILE A 12 -11.64 -24.49 18.30
N ASN A 13 -11.72 -25.49 19.17
CA ASN A 13 -11.78 -25.26 20.62
C ASN A 13 -10.35 -25.09 21.14
N ALA A 14 -10.13 -24.08 21.96
CA ALA A 14 -8.83 -23.82 22.58
C ALA A 14 -9.01 -23.34 24.02
N GLU A 15 -7.92 -23.37 24.78
CA GLU A 15 -7.84 -22.77 26.10
C GLU A 15 -6.80 -21.65 26.05
N ILE A 16 -7.18 -20.46 26.54
CA ILE A 16 -6.27 -19.32 26.63
C ILE A 16 -5.93 -19.04 28.08
N LEU A 17 -4.64 -18.77 28.33
CA LEU A 17 -4.14 -18.37 29.62
C LEU A 17 -4.09 -16.85 29.68
N ILE A 18 -4.81 -16.26 30.62
CA ILE A 18 -4.81 -14.81 30.88
C ILE A 18 -4.35 -14.59 32.31
N SER A 19 -3.64 -13.49 32.56
CA SER A 19 -3.31 -13.08 33.93
C SER A 19 -4.37 -12.11 34.45
N ASP A 20 -4.93 -12.39 35.62
CA ASP A 20 -5.79 -11.43 36.32
C ASP A 20 -4.99 -10.22 36.82
N ILE A 21 -5.67 -9.20 37.33
CA ILE A 21 -5.11 -8.00 37.98
C ILE A 21 -4.10 -8.38 39.07
N LYS A 22 -4.29 -9.53 39.73
CA LYS A 22 -3.39 -10.09 40.75
C LYS A 22 -2.25 -10.95 40.20
N LYS A 23 -2.05 -10.97 38.87
CA LYS A 23 -1.11 -11.84 38.15
C LYS A 23 -1.34 -13.34 38.36
N THR A 24 -2.53 -13.73 38.80
CA THR A 24 -2.92 -15.13 38.90
C THR A 24 -3.31 -15.64 37.50
N PRO A 25 -2.75 -16.77 37.04
CA PRO A 25 -3.12 -17.35 35.75
C PRO A 25 -4.56 -17.89 35.80
N ILE A 26 -5.37 -17.49 34.83
CA ILE A 26 -6.73 -17.97 34.60
C ILE A 26 -6.77 -18.61 33.22
N THR A 27 -7.23 -19.85 33.16
CA THR A 27 -7.48 -20.55 31.90
C THR A 27 -8.94 -20.38 31.50
N LEU A 28 -9.18 -19.89 30.29
CA LEU A 28 -10.53 -19.74 29.74
C LEU A 28 -10.71 -20.64 28.50
N PRO A 29 -11.75 -21.48 28.46
CA PRO A 29 -12.13 -22.18 27.24
C PRO A 29 -12.73 -21.19 26.25
N VAL A 30 -12.22 -21.21 25.02
CA VAL A 30 -12.65 -20.31 23.94
C VAL A 30 -12.84 -21.06 22.64
N LYS A 31 -13.64 -20.47 21.76
CA LYS A 31 -13.76 -20.89 20.37
C LYS A 31 -12.93 -19.97 19.50
N LEU A 32 -12.07 -20.52 18.65
CA LEU A 32 -11.27 -19.77 17.70
C LEU A 32 -11.87 -19.90 16.31
N LEU A 33 -11.91 -18.79 15.57
CA LEU A 33 -12.30 -18.73 14.16
C LEU A 33 -11.04 -18.52 13.31
N LEU A 34 -10.70 -19.52 12.49
CA LEU A 34 -9.42 -19.57 11.75
C LEU A 34 -9.46 -18.86 10.40
N ASN A 35 -10.63 -18.41 9.95
CA ASN A 35 -10.81 -17.82 8.62
C ASN A 35 -9.86 -16.64 8.33
N ALA A 36 -9.55 -15.82 9.35
CA ALA A 36 -8.62 -14.70 9.21
C ALA A 36 -7.14 -15.09 9.36
N LEU A 37 -6.84 -16.34 9.74
CA LEU A 37 -5.48 -16.76 10.07
C LEU A 37 -4.58 -16.84 8.84
N GLU A 38 -5.10 -17.39 7.73
CA GLU A 38 -4.41 -17.51 6.44
C GLU A 38 -4.83 -16.43 5.43
N SER A 39 -5.77 -15.55 5.80
CA SER A 39 -6.22 -14.46 4.93
C SER A 39 -5.19 -13.32 4.90
N ASP A 40 -4.98 -12.76 3.71
CA ASP A 40 -4.21 -11.53 3.53
C ASP A 40 -4.90 -10.33 4.21
N GLU A 41 -6.22 -10.38 4.40
CA GLU A 41 -6.98 -9.32 5.07
C GLU A 41 -6.79 -9.32 6.58
N SER A 42 -6.82 -8.14 7.20
CA SER A 42 -6.67 -8.00 8.67
C SER A 42 -7.88 -8.46 9.49
N ALA A 43 -9.00 -8.75 8.83
CA ALA A 43 -10.27 -9.12 9.44
C ALA A 43 -11.00 -10.14 8.54
N LEU A 44 -12.15 -10.61 9.00
CA LEU A 44 -13.08 -11.40 8.17
C LEU A 44 -13.63 -10.54 7.03
N SER A 45 -13.73 -11.15 5.85
CA SER A 45 -14.40 -10.54 4.71
C SER A 45 -15.88 -10.24 5.01
N SER A 46 -16.47 -9.32 4.26
CA SER A 46 -17.91 -8.99 4.39
C SER A 46 -18.82 -10.21 4.21
N GLU A 47 -18.39 -11.17 3.40
CA GLU A 47 -19.13 -12.40 3.13
C GLU A 47 -19.04 -13.37 4.31
N GLU A 48 -17.87 -13.54 4.91
CA GLU A 48 -17.67 -14.37 6.10
C GLU A 48 -18.41 -13.84 7.31
N GLN A 49 -18.43 -12.52 7.50
CA GLN A 49 -19.23 -11.88 8.55
C GLN A 49 -20.72 -12.18 8.37
N ARG A 50 -21.23 -12.09 7.14
CA ARG A 50 -22.62 -12.47 6.82
C ARG A 50 -22.84 -13.96 7.04
N ALA A 51 -21.90 -14.82 6.65
CA ALA A 51 -21.97 -16.26 6.85
C ALA A 51 -22.06 -16.61 8.34
N LEU A 52 -21.27 -15.94 9.18
CA LEU A 52 -21.29 -16.12 10.64
C LEU A 52 -22.66 -15.78 11.23
N TYR A 53 -23.25 -14.65 10.78
CA TYR A 53 -24.60 -14.26 11.19
C TYR A 53 -25.68 -15.22 10.68
N VAL A 54 -25.58 -15.69 9.43
CA VAL A 54 -26.49 -16.70 8.87
C VAL A 54 -26.39 -18.01 9.65
N PHE A 55 -25.17 -18.44 9.98
CA PHE A 55 -24.92 -19.64 10.77
C PHE A 55 -25.54 -19.54 12.17
N PHE A 56 -25.42 -18.40 12.84
CA PHE A 56 -26.13 -18.12 14.09
C PHE A 56 -27.65 -18.21 13.91
N ARG A 57 -28.21 -17.54 12.90
CA ARG A 57 -29.65 -17.55 12.62
C ARG A 57 -30.22 -18.94 12.38
N MET A 58 -29.49 -19.78 11.66
CA MET A 58 -29.88 -21.17 11.40
C MET A 58 -30.00 -21.95 12.71
N ARG A 59 -29.00 -21.85 13.59
CA ARG A 59 -29.01 -22.52 14.90
C ARG A 59 -30.09 -21.97 15.84
N MET A 60 -30.36 -20.66 15.82
CA MET A 60 -31.46 -20.09 16.61
C MET A 60 -32.83 -20.59 16.12
N LYS A 61 -32.99 -20.74 14.81
CA LYS A 61 -34.22 -21.30 14.21
C LYS A 61 -34.43 -22.75 14.64
N GLU A 62 -33.38 -23.58 14.66
CA GLU A 62 -33.44 -24.97 15.15
C GLU A 62 -33.86 -25.04 16.63
N LYS A 63 -33.47 -24.03 17.43
CA LYS A 63 -33.87 -23.89 18.83
C LYS A 63 -35.24 -23.21 19.03
N ASN A 64 -35.98 -22.90 17.96
CA ASN A 64 -37.24 -22.14 17.99
C ASN A 64 -37.16 -20.73 18.62
N ILE A 65 -35.96 -20.15 18.70
CA ILE A 65 -35.76 -18.79 19.24
C ILE A 65 -36.08 -17.77 18.13
N LYS A 66 -37.13 -16.97 18.34
CA LYS A 66 -37.61 -16.01 17.34
C LYS A 66 -36.74 -14.76 17.27
N PRO A 67 -36.43 -14.23 16.07
CA PRO A 67 -35.73 -12.95 15.95
C PRO A 67 -36.48 -11.80 16.66
N LYS A 68 -35.72 -10.81 17.14
CA LYS A 68 -36.21 -9.60 17.85
C LYS A 68 -36.83 -9.85 19.23
N THR A 69 -36.79 -11.07 19.77
CA THR A 69 -37.11 -11.32 21.17
C THR A 69 -35.94 -10.99 22.08
N GLU A 70 -36.19 -10.80 23.37
CA GLU A 70 -35.12 -10.60 24.35
C GLU A 70 -34.23 -11.84 24.48
N GLU A 71 -34.83 -13.03 24.40
CA GLU A 71 -34.12 -14.31 24.35
C GLU A 71 -33.12 -14.37 23.18
N TYR A 72 -33.50 -13.89 21.98
CA TYR A 72 -32.61 -13.85 20.83
C TYR A 72 -31.44 -12.88 21.02
N LYS A 73 -31.68 -11.74 21.70
CA LYS A 73 -30.63 -10.77 22.03
C LYS A 73 -29.65 -11.31 23.07
N ASN A 74 -30.11 -12.10 24.03
CA ASN A 74 -29.22 -12.77 24.99
C ASN A 74 -28.47 -13.91 24.29
N ALA A 75 -29.16 -14.69 23.48
CA ALA A 75 -28.55 -15.79 22.73
C ALA A 75 -27.39 -15.34 21.85
N ILE A 76 -27.48 -14.19 21.16
CA ILE A 76 -26.35 -13.69 20.34
C ILE A 76 -25.15 -13.24 21.18
N LYS A 77 -25.37 -12.72 22.40
CA LYS A 77 -24.30 -12.28 23.30
C LYS A 77 -23.54 -13.46 23.91
N ASP A 78 -24.24 -14.56 24.16
CA ASP A 78 -23.66 -15.75 24.79
C ASP A 78 -23.21 -16.81 23.78
N ASP A 79 -23.42 -16.58 22.48
CA ASP A 79 -23.17 -17.60 21.47
C ASP A 79 -21.66 -17.83 21.22
N ILE A 80 -21.23 -19.06 21.48
CA ILE A 80 -19.82 -19.49 21.38
C ILE A 80 -19.25 -19.39 19.96
N TYR A 81 -20.08 -19.56 18.91
CA TYR A 81 -19.59 -19.51 17.53
C TYR A 81 -19.58 -18.09 16.98
N PHE A 82 -20.63 -17.32 17.26
CA PHE A 82 -20.76 -15.93 16.82
C PHE A 82 -19.73 -15.04 17.52
N ASN A 83 -19.45 -15.30 18.81
CA ASN A 83 -18.43 -14.60 19.58
C ASN A 83 -17.08 -15.35 19.63
N ALA A 84 -16.84 -16.26 18.67
CA ALA A 84 -15.54 -16.91 18.54
C ALA A 84 -14.44 -15.87 18.30
N LEU A 85 -13.28 -16.07 18.92
CA LEU A 85 -12.13 -15.19 18.78
C LEU A 85 -11.54 -15.31 17.38
N ILE A 86 -11.44 -14.18 16.69
CA ILE A 86 -10.73 -14.09 15.42
C ILE A 86 -9.25 -13.97 15.74
N ILE A 87 -8.47 -14.93 15.28
CA ILE A 87 -7.03 -14.98 15.53
C ILE A 87 -6.23 -14.67 14.26
N LYS A 88 -5.03 -14.13 14.46
CA LYS A 88 -4.04 -13.92 13.40
C LYS A 88 -2.64 -14.17 13.96
N TYR A 89 -1.70 -14.53 13.08
CA TYR A 89 -0.30 -14.69 13.47
C TYR A 89 0.27 -13.37 14.02
N GLY A 90 1.04 -13.48 15.10
CA GLY A 90 1.67 -12.35 15.80
C GLY A 90 3.19 -12.32 15.67
N TYR A 91 3.79 -13.02 14.70
CA TYR A 91 5.26 -13.10 14.54
C TYR A 91 5.93 -11.73 14.42
N ALA A 92 5.26 -10.79 13.76
CA ALA A 92 5.64 -9.40 13.72
C ALA A 92 4.42 -8.55 14.05
N ILE A 93 4.62 -7.56 14.91
CA ILE A 93 3.58 -6.62 15.33
C ILE A 93 4.04 -5.20 15.05
N THR A 94 3.08 -4.32 14.78
CA THR A 94 3.39 -2.90 14.63
C THR A 94 3.76 -2.31 15.99
N CYS A 95 4.62 -1.29 16.02
CA CYS A 95 5.03 -0.62 17.26
C CYS A 95 3.83 -0.09 18.10
N HIS A 96 2.75 0.34 17.43
CA HIS A 96 1.51 0.73 18.12
C HIS A 96 0.85 -0.45 18.87
N LYS A 97 0.93 -1.67 18.32
CA LYS A 97 0.41 -2.88 18.94
C LYS A 97 1.38 -3.52 19.94
N SER A 98 2.64 -3.08 19.97
CA SER A 98 3.62 -3.54 20.96
C SER A 98 3.56 -2.73 22.26
N GLN A 99 2.75 -1.66 22.31
CA GLN A 99 2.59 -0.85 23.51
C GLN A 99 2.07 -1.68 24.69
N GLY A 100 2.76 -1.57 25.83
CA GLY A 100 2.43 -2.33 27.05
C GLY A 100 3.02 -3.74 27.10
N GLY A 101 3.64 -4.22 26.02
CA GLY A 101 4.45 -5.43 26.06
C GLY A 101 5.91 -5.13 26.38
N GLU A 102 6.56 -6.08 27.02
CA GLU A 102 8.00 -6.06 27.30
C GLU A 102 8.56 -7.43 26.92
N TRP A 103 9.63 -7.44 26.13
CA TRP A 103 10.27 -8.67 25.64
C TRP A 103 11.76 -8.65 25.98
N SER A 104 12.38 -9.83 26.05
CA SER A 104 13.83 -9.91 26.27
C SER A 104 14.65 -9.49 25.06
N ASP A 105 14.25 -9.96 23.89
CA ASP A 105 14.96 -9.73 22.64
C ASP A 105 13.94 -9.24 21.61
N ILE A 106 14.22 -8.13 20.95
CA ILE A 106 13.36 -7.58 19.90
C ILE A 106 14.14 -7.38 18.61
N PHE A 107 13.46 -7.64 17.49
CA PHE A 107 13.94 -7.31 16.15
C PHE A 107 13.08 -6.18 15.61
N ILE A 108 13.71 -5.05 15.28
CA ILE A 108 13.03 -3.84 14.80
C ILE A 108 13.45 -3.59 13.36
N ASP A 109 12.49 -3.60 12.43
CA ASP A 109 12.70 -2.99 11.12
C ASP A 109 12.53 -1.47 11.23
N MET A 110 13.64 -0.74 11.13
CA MET A 110 13.70 0.71 11.28
C MET A 110 13.23 1.47 10.03
N ASN A 111 12.85 0.74 8.97
CA ASN A 111 12.23 1.32 7.80
C ASN A 111 10.76 1.66 8.08
N THR A 112 10.44 2.95 8.11
CA THR A 112 9.08 3.42 8.33
C THR A 112 8.65 4.38 7.22
N HIS A 113 7.34 4.60 7.11
CA HIS A 113 6.80 5.62 6.22
C HIS A 113 7.07 7.06 6.71
N SER A 114 7.50 7.25 7.96
CA SER A 114 7.80 8.58 8.50
C SER A 114 9.14 9.08 7.97
N ASN A 115 9.25 10.39 7.77
CA ASN A 115 10.55 11.01 7.50
C ASN A 115 11.48 10.75 8.69
N VAL A 116 12.65 10.15 8.42
CA VAL A 116 13.64 9.80 9.44
C VAL A 116 14.10 11.00 10.26
N LEU A 117 14.10 12.20 9.68
CA LEU A 117 14.48 13.44 10.38
C LEU A 117 13.31 14.10 11.14
N SER A 118 12.15 13.44 11.21
CA SER A 118 10.96 13.98 11.88
C SER A 118 10.86 13.53 13.34
N GLU A 119 10.22 14.36 14.16
CA GLU A 119 9.92 14.04 15.55
C GLU A 119 9.12 12.72 15.70
N SER A 120 8.17 12.47 14.79
CA SER A 120 7.33 11.27 14.85
C SER A 120 8.14 9.99 14.66
N TYR A 121 9.18 10.01 13.82
CA TYR A 121 10.09 8.89 13.66
C TYR A 121 10.83 8.58 14.96
N TYR A 122 11.40 9.61 15.61
CA TYR A 122 12.14 9.42 16.86
C TYR A 122 11.24 8.97 18.01
N ARG A 123 10.00 9.47 18.11
CA ARG A 123 9.03 8.97 19.09
C ARG A 123 8.67 7.50 18.85
N TRP A 124 8.46 7.13 17.59
CA TRP A 124 8.22 5.73 17.21
C TRP A 124 9.42 4.83 17.52
N ALA A 125 10.64 5.27 17.18
CA ALA A 125 11.87 4.53 17.42
C ALA A 125 12.13 4.34 18.92
N TYR A 126 11.96 5.41 19.71
CA TYR A 126 12.02 5.34 21.17
C TYR A 126 11.02 4.32 21.71
N THR A 127 9.78 4.37 21.24
CA THR A 127 8.74 3.42 21.65
C THR A 127 9.13 1.99 21.30
N ALA A 128 9.66 1.73 20.11
CA ALA A 128 10.07 0.41 19.65
C ALA A 128 11.26 -0.14 20.45
N ILE A 129 12.32 0.67 20.61
CA ILE A 129 13.56 0.30 21.32
C ILE A 129 13.27 -0.01 22.79
N THR A 130 12.43 0.80 23.44
CA THR A 130 12.06 0.64 24.86
C THR A 130 11.06 -0.51 25.12
N ARG A 131 10.78 -1.36 24.13
CA ARG A 131 10.06 -2.63 24.35
C ARG A 131 10.96 -3.78 24.77
N SER A 132 12.28 -3.64 24.61
CA SER A 132 13.23 -4.65 25.05
C SER A 132 13.78 -4.33 26.44
N ASN A 133 13.99 -5.38 27.23
CA ASN A 133 14.72 -5.28 28.50
C ASN A 133 16.13 -5.86 28.46
N LYS A 134 16.55 -6.53 27.38
CA LYS A 134 17.93 -7.03 27.21
C LYS A 134 18.56 -6.57 25.91
N ASN A 135 18.12 -7.12 24.77
CA ASN A 135 18.76 -6.89 23.48
C ASN A 135 17.82 -6.28 22.44
N VAL A 136 18.37 -5.40 21.61
CA VAL A 136 17.67 -4.76 20.50
C VAL A 136 18.46 -5.02 19.22
N HIS A 137 17.81 -5.66 18.25
CA HIS A 137 18.38 -5.95 16.94
C HIS A 137 17.67 -5.08 15.90
N CYS A 138 18.40 -4.14 15.31
CA CYS A 138 17.82 -3.22 14.32
C CYS A 138 18.17 -3.66 12.89
N LEU A 139 17.16 -3.72 12.03
CA LEU A 139 17.26 -3.90 10.59
C LEU A 139 17.00 -2.56 9.90
N ASN A 140 17.59 -2.35 8.72
CA ASN A 140 17.35 -1.16 7.88
C ASN A 140 17.50 0.18 8.64
N VAL A 141 18.50 0.28 9.52
CA VAL A 141 18.77 1.52 10.26
C VAL A 141 19.08 2.64 9.27
N PRO A 142 18.37 3.78 9.33
CA PRO A 142 18.61 4.84 8.37
C PRO A 142 19.97 5.49 8.63
N HIS A 143 20.66 5.84 7.55
CA HIS A 143 21.95 6.51 7.61
C HIS A 143 21.74 8.02 7.83
N ILE A 144 21.73 8.46 9.10
CA ILE A 144 21.52 9.85 9.47
C ILE A 144 22.87 10.53 9.70
N ASN A 145 23.27 11.44 8.81
CA ASN A 145 24.39 12.34 9.09
C ASN A 145 23.87 13.59 9.82
N ILE A 146 23.85 13.52 11.16
CA ILE A 146 23.37 14.60 12.04
C ILE A 146 24.26 15.85 11.93
N PHE A 147 25.53 15.70 11.53
CA PHE A 147 26.52 16.77 11.62
C PHE A 147 26.79 17.52 10.31
N GLY A 148 26.14 17.15 9.19
CA GLY A 148 26.19 17.90 7.92
C GLY A 148 27.58 18.10 7.31
N ARG A 149 28.64 17.65 7.97
CA ARG A 149 30.00 17.66 7.46
C ARG A 149 30.23 16.32 6.81
N ASN A 150 30.76 16.35 5.58
CA ASN A 150 31.60 15.29 5.06
C ASN A 150 32.79 15.16 6.03
N LEU A 151 32.60 14.45 7.14
CA LEU A 151 33.71 13.83 7.83
C LEU A 151 34.21 12.80 6.83
N ASN A 152 35.32 13.15 6.17
CA ASN A 152 36.09 12.22 5.38
C ASN A 152 36.08 10.87 6.10
N GLN A 153 35.51 9.85 5.46
CA GLN A 153 35.51 8.47 5.95
C GLN A 153 36.95 7.96 5.97
N ASN A 154 37.75 8.45 6.91
CA ASN A 154 39.04 7.90 7.24
C ASN A 154 38.87 7.17 8.56
N LYS A 155 38.85 5.84 8.45
CA LYS A 155 38.97 4.85 9.53
C LYS A 155 37.79 4.79 10.51
N ILE A 156 36.67 4.22 10.07
CA ILE A 156 36.10 3.17 10.93
C ILE A 156 36.90 1.93 10.59
N ILE A 157 37.73 1.53 11.55
CA ILE A 157 38.46 0.27 11.53
C ILE A 157 37.42 -0.81 11.25
N GLU A 158 37.47 -1.42 10.06
CA GLU A 158 36.90 -2.74 9.85
C GLU A 158 37.57 -3.67 10.85
N SER A 159 36.98 -3.83 12.02
CA SER A 159 37.19 -5.05 12.79
C SER A 159 36.62 -6.16 11.92
N LYS A 160 37.50 -6.78 11.14
CA LYS A 160 37.29 -8.10 10.54
C LYS A 160 36.98 -9.10 11.65
N ASN A 161 35.75 -9.10 12.13
CA ASN A 161 35.19 -10.26 12.81
C ASN A 161 34.51 -11.09 11.74
N ASN A 162 35.34 -11.83 11.00
CA ASN A 162 34.99 -13.03 10.24
C ASN A 162 34.52 -14.13 11.19
N ILE A 163 33.42 -13.92 11.90
CA ILE A 163 32.82 -14.94 12.76
C ILE A 163 31.38 -15.16 12.30
N GLU A 164 31.22 -16.22 11.52
CA GLU A 164 30.03 -17.06 11.40
C GLU A 164 28.80 -16.51 10.64
N LYS A 165 28.99 -16.06 9.40
CA LYS A 165 27.91 -16.11 8.39
C LYS A 165 27.55 -17.55 7.96
N GLU A 166 28.42 -18.53 8.21
CA GLU A 166 28.17 -19.93 7.83
C GLU A 166 27.28 -20.71 8.81
N LYS A 167 27.16 -20.30 10.08
CA LYS A 167 26.33 -21.04 11.04
C LYS A 167 24.83 -20.76 10.93
N ILE A 168 24.43 -19.59 10.42
CA ILE A 168 23.01 -19.26 10.25
C ILE A 168 22.38 -20.04 9.08
N LEU A 169 23.18 -20.52 8.13
CA LEU A 169 22.69 -21.27 6.97
C LEU A 169 22.42 -22.76 7.23
N SER A 170 22.80 -23.30 8.40
CA SER A 170 22.71 -24.75 8.71
C SER A 170 21.52 -25.15 9.60
N LEU A 171 20.63 -24.22 9.97
CA LEU A 171 19.40 -24.54 10.70
C LEU A 171 18.17 -24.79 9.81
N ASN A 172 18.33 -24.77 8.49
CA ASN A 172 17.27 -25.08 7.55
C ASN A 172 17.47 -26.47 6.95
N ASN A 173 17.12 -27.51 7.69
CA ASN A 173 16.66 -28.76 7.10
C ASN A 173 15.61 -29.36 8.03
N GLU A 174 14.47 -29.71 7.44
CA GLU A 174 13.26 -30.32 8.03
C GLU A 174 12.18 -29.37 8.59
N ILE A 175 11.54 -28.63 7.68
CA ILE A 175 10.07 -28.44 7.76
C ILE A 175 9.50 -28.71 6.35
N PRO A 176 8.71 -29.78 6.15
CA PRO A 176 8.04 -30.01 4.88
C PRO A 176 6.75 -29.19 4.88
N HIS A 177 6.79 -27.93 4.46
CA HIS A 177 5.58 -27.20 4.09
C HIS A 177 5.70 -26.66 2.67
N SER A 178 4.66 -26.96 1.90
CA SER A 178 4.50 -26.79 0.46
C SER A 178 5.12 -25.50 -0.07
N ASN A 179 5.93 -25.65 -1.13
CA ASN A 179 6.34 -24.61 -2.05
C ASN A 179 5.12 -23.90 -2.68
N LYS A 180 4.49 -22.99 -1.94
CA LYS A 180 3.83 -21.84 -2.55
C LYS A 180 4.90 -20.76 -2.57
N LYS A 181 5.59 -20.63 -3.70
CA LYS A 181 6.47 -19.50 -3.98
C LYS A 181 5.65 -18.23 -3.72
N MET A 182 5.90 -17.60 -2.58
CA MET A 182 5.49 -16.23 -2.35
C MET A 182 6.42 -15.40 -3.24
N GLU A 183 5.94 -15.05 -4.43
CA GLU A 183 6.58 -14.02 -5.26
C GLU A 183 6.56 -12.73 -4.45
N ILE A 184 7.70 -12.43 -3.84
CA ILE A 184 7.94 -11.18 -3.14
C ILE A 184 7.73 -10.05 -4.16
N LYS A 185 6.95 -9.04 -3.76
CA LYS A 185 6.63 -7.79 -4.48
C LYS A 185 7.86 -6.90 -4.78
N THR A 186 9.02 -7.48 -5.09
CA THR A 186 10.26 -6.77 -5.44
C THR A 186 10.30 -6.37 -6.91
N ASN A 187 9.56 -7.04 -7.81
CA ASN A 187 9.60 -6.72 -9.25
C ASN A 187 8.90 -5.40 -9.59
N ASN A 188 7.79 -5.05 -8.93
CA ASN A 188 7.01 -3.86 -9.28
C ASN A 188 7.74 -2.53 -8.96
N LEU A 189 8.54 -2.50 -7.89
CA LEU A 189 9.28 -1.30 -7.48
C LEU A 189 10.32 -0.87 -8.52
N LEU A 190 10.99 -1.84 -9.17
CA LEU A 190 11.98 -1.57 -10.20
C LEU A 190 11.33 -1.02 -11.48
N GLU A 191 10.21 -1.62 -11.92
CA GLU A 191 9.47 -1.16 -13.11
C GLU A 191 8.91 0.26 -12.95
N GLU A 192 8.41 0.59 -11.76
CA GLU A 192 7.88 1.91 -11.41
C GLU A 192 8.95 3.01 -11.49
N GLU A 193 10.15 2.72 -10.99
CA GLU A 193 11.28 3.64 -11.01
C GLU A 193 11.91 3.76 -12.40
N GLU A 194 11.93 2.69 -13.19
CA GLU A 194 12.38 2.71 -14.58
C GLU A 194 11.47 3.54 -15.50
N LYS A 195 10.14 3.51 -15.30
CA LYS A 195 9.20 4.37 -16.04
C LYS A 195 9.46 5.85 -15.79
N LEU A 196 9.64 6.22 -14.52
CA LEU A 196 9.98 7.60 -14.15
C LEU A 196 11.33 8.02 -14.74
N LYS A 197 12.34 7.14 -14.66
CA LYS A 197 13.67 7.37 -15.24
C LYS A 197 13.60 7.59 -16.75
N THR A 198 12.80 6.81 -17.47
CA THR A 198 12.61 6.94 -18.93
C THR A 198 11.94 8.26 -19.29
N LYS A 199 10.90 8.67 -18.53
CA LYS A 199 10.24 9.96 -18.74
C LYS A 199 11.18 11.14 -18.47
N LEU A 200 11.96 11.07 -17.40
CA LEU A 200 12.98 12.08 -17.09
C LEU A 200 14.07 12.14 -18.15
N ALA A 201 14.57 10.99 -18.61
CA ALA A 201 15.57 10.93 -19.66
C ALA A 201 15.07 11.64 -20.93
N SER A 202 13.82 11.42 -21.34
CA SER A 202 13.25 12.10 -22.51
C SER A 202 13.22 13.64 -22.40
N ILE A 203 13.09 14.17 -21.19
CA ILE A 203 13.08 15.62 -20.92
C ILE A 203 14.52 16.16 -20.79
N LEU A 204 15.42 15.37 -20.20
CA LEU A 204 16.82 15.75 -19.97
C LEU A 204 17.67 15.67 -21.24
N ASP A 205 17.36 14.74 -22.15
CA ASP A 205 18.04 14.60 -23.45
C ASP A 205 17.84 15.84 -24.33
N GLN A 206 16.67 16.49 -24.25
CA GLN A 206 16.39 17.76 -24.94
C GLN A 206 17.29 18.91 -24.45
N GLU A 207 17.83 18.77 -23.23
CA GLU A 207 18.61 19.81 -22.54
C GLU A 207 20.10 19.45 -22.42
N ASN A 208 20.56 18.39 -23.09
CA ASN A 208 21.94 17.88 -23.04
C ASN A 208 22.40 17.37 -21.65
N TYR A 209 21.48 16.96 -20.78
CA TYR A 209 21.80 16.33 -19.50
C TYR A 209 21.65 14.81 -19.57
N LYS A 210 22.57 14.08 -18.95
CA LYS A 210 22.48 12.62 -18.77
C LYS A 210 22.26 12.27 -17.31
N ILE A 211 21.51 11.21 -17.03
CA ILE A 211 21.33 10.68 -15.68
C ILE A 211 22.57 9.83 -15.32
N ASP A 212 23.27 10.22 -14.26
CA ASP A 212 24.45 9.52 -13.71
C ASP A 212 23.99 8.45 -12.72
N THR A 213 23.25 8.86 -11.69
CA THR A 213 22.75 7.95 -10.66
C THR A 213 21.31 8.28 -10.28
N MET A 214 20.60 7.25 -9.83
CA MET A 214 19.26 7.35 -9.26
C MET A 214 19.30 6.73 -7.87
N THR A 215 18.88 7.48 -6.86
CA THR A 215 18.84 7.03 -5.46
C THR A 215 17.47 7.31 -4.86
N SER A 216 16.78 6.26 -4.41
CA SER A 216 15.54 6.39 -3.66
C SER A 216 15.84 6.67 -2.19
N ILE A 217 15.46 7.87 -1.74
CA ILE A 217 15.67 8.36 -0.38
C ILE A 217 14.36 8.17 0.39
N GLY A 218 14.22 7.01 1.05
CA GLY A 218 12.98 6.59 1.68
C GLY A 218 11.87 6.30 0.65
N ASN A 219 10.62 6.38 1.08
CA ASN A 219 9.48 5.93 0.27
C ASN A 219 8.87 7.03 -0.64
N TYR A 220 9.30 8.28 -0.49
CA TYR A 220 8.62 9.45 -1.08
C TYR A 220 9.54 10.41 -1.81
N ARG A 221 10.84 10.14 -1.88
CA ARG A 221 11.79 11.01 -2.58
C ARG A 221 12.71 10.16 -3.45
N ILE A 222 12.81 10.52 -4.71
CA ILE A 222 13.72 9.90 -5.67
C ILE A 222 14.67 10.99 -6.14
N ARG A 223 15.97 10.80 -5.88
CA ARG A 223 17.03 11.73 -6.27
C ARG A 223 17.69 11.24 -7.55
N PHE A 224 17.77 12.11 -8.54
CA PHE A 224 18.52 11.91 -9.77
C PHE A 224 19.74 12.83 -9.75
N GLU A 225 20.92 12.25 -9.90
CA GLU A 225 22.13 13.00 -10.22
C GLU A 225 22.26 13.06 -11.74
N ILE A 226 22.37 14.27 -12.27
CA ILE A 226 22.48 14.52 -13.71
C ILE A 226 23.80 15.20 -14.02
N ILE A 227 24.37 14.88 -15.17
CA ILE A 227 25.64 15.43 -15.67
C ILE A 227 25.38 16.14 -16.99
N ASN A 228 25.83 17.39 -17.11
CA ASN A 228 25.86 18.11 -18.39
C ASN A 228 27.12 17.72 -19.21
N LYS A 229 27.15 18.02 -20.51
CA LYS A 229 28.32 17.87 -21.39
C LYS A 229 29.61 18.52 -20.85
N ASN A 230 29.48 19.56 -20.02
CA ASN A 230 30.60 20.23 -19.34
C ASN A 230 31.07 19.52 -18.06
N SER A 231 30.60 18.30 -17.79
CA SER A 231 30.87 17.53 -16.55
C SER A 231 30.35 18.17 -15.26
N GLU A 232 29.44 19.14 -15.35
CA GLU A 232 28.78 19.73 -14.20
C GLU A 232 27.69 18.80 -13.64
N LYS A 233 27.80 18.46 -12.36
CA LYS A 233 26.82 17.65 -11.63
C LYS A 233 25.69 18.50 -11.06
N ASN A 234 24.46 18.17 -11.39
CA ASN A 234 23.25 18.74 -10.79
C ASN A 234 22.40 17.64 -10.16
N THR A 235 21.56 18.02 -9.20
CA THR A 235 20.67 17.08 -8.51
C THR A 235 19.22 17.50 -8.72
N ILE A 236 18.40 16.55 -9.16
CA ILE A 236 16.94 16.68 -9.22
C ILE A 236 16.35 15.77 -8.14
N ASP A 237 15.51 16.33 -7.29
CA ASP A 237 14.75 15.60 -6.29
C ASP A 237 13.27 15.58 -6.66
N ILE A 238 12.72 14.39 -6.85
CA ILE A 238 11.32 14.16 -7.19
C ILE A 238 10.61 13.62 -5.96
N ILE A 239 9.58 14.33 -5.52
CA ILE A 239 8.79 13.95 -4.34
C ILE A 239 7.48 13.33 -4.79
N VAL A 240 7.25 12.08 -4.38
CA VAL A 240 6.05 11.30 -4.65
C VAL A 240 5.22 11.12 -3.39
N ASN A 241 3.89 11.03 -3.52
CA ASN A 241 2.99 10.80 -2.38
C ASN A 241 2.74 9.30 -2.10
N GLY A 242 1.92 8.99 -1.10
CA GLY A 242 1.46 7.63 -0.75
C GLY A 242 0.81 6.82 -1.88
N LYS A 243 0.39 7.48 -2.97
CA LYS A 243 -0.16 6.85 -4.18
C LYS A 243 0.86 6.83 -5.33
N ARG A 244 2.14 7.03 -5.03
CA ARG A 244 3.26 7.21 -5.96
C ARG A 244 2.97 8.19 -7.10
N LYS A 245 2.28 9.28 -6.78
CA LYS A 245 2.08 10.43 -7.69
C LYS A 245 3.14 11.48 -7.42
N VAL A 246 3.80 11.98 -8.46
CA VAL A 246 4.75 13.08 -8.39
C VAL A 246 4.03 14.35 -7.95
N THR A 247 4.36 14.82 -6.76
CA THR A 247 3.77 16.01 -6.14
C THR A 247 4.66 17.23 -6.20
N LYS A 248 5.98 17.05 -6.29
CA LYS A 248 6.94 18.14 -6.33
C LYS A 248 8.20 17.71 -7.06
N VAL A 249 8.84 18.66 -7.74
CA VAL A 249 10.18 18.51 -8.27
C VAL A 249 11.03 19.66 -7.73
N GLU A 250 12.20 19.35 -7.18
CA GLU A 250 13.15 20.30 -6.62
C GLU A 250 14.48 20.17 -7.36
N THR A 251 15.04 21.29 -7.82
CA THR A 251 16.38 21.33 -8.42
C THR A 251 17.02 22.67 -8.11
N LYS A 252 18.36 22.72 -8.07
CA LYS A 252 19.10 23.98 -7.90
C LYS A 252 19.04 24.88 -9.15
N ASN A 253 18.78 24.29 -10.31
CA ASN A 253 18.68 25.02 -11.57
C ASN A 253 17.22 25.44 -11.85
N LYS A 254 16.92 26.74 -11.68
CA LYS A 254 15.58 27.32 -11.86
C LYS A 254 15.02 27.15 -13.28
N GLU A 255 15.87 27.10 -14.30
CA GLU A 255 15.45 26.92 -15.69
C GLU A 255 14.96 25.49 -15.92
N LEU A 256 15.68 24.52 -15.36
CA LEU A 256 15.32 23.11 -15.39
C LEU A 256 14.07 22.82 -14.53
N GLU A 257 13.91 23.51 -13.40
CA GLU A 257 12.73 23.39 -12.52
C GLU A 257 11.43 23.68 -13.28
N ASN A 258 11.40 24.74 -14.09
CA ASN A 258 10.20 25.13 -14.84
C ASN A 258 9.82 24.10 -15.92
N LYS A 259 10.81 23.43 -16.54
CA LYS A 259 10.56 22.37 -17.52
C LYS A 259 10.14 21.06 -16.83
N LEU A 260 10.72 20.73 -15.69
CA LEU A 260 10.40 19.54 -14.91
C LEU A 260 9.04 19.62 -14.18
N LYS A 261 8.45 20.81 -14.04
CA LYS A 261 7.04 20.97 -13.60
C LYS A 261 6.07 20.20 -14.49
N SER A 262 6.43 19.88 -15.75
CA SER A 262 5.66 19.03 -16.65
C SER A 262 5.40 17.62 -16.11
N ILE A 263 6.24 17.13 -15.19
CA ILE A 263 6.13 15.79 -14.59
C ILE A 263 5.20 15.82 -13.35
N MET A 264 4.83 17.02 -12.86
CA MET A 264 3.91 17.13 -11.72
C MET A 264 2.57 16.48 -12.04
N GLY A 265 2.20 15.47 -11.26
CA GLY A 265 0.97 14.72 -11.44
C GLY A 265 1.14 13.35 -12.10
N PHE A 266 2.33 13.04 -12.64
CA PHE A 266 2.67 11.72 -13.14
C PHE A 266 2.56 10.67 -12.01
N LYS A 267 1.91 9.54 -12.27
CA LYS A 267 1.80 8.42 -11.33
C LYS A 267 2.73 7.31 -11.78
N LEU A 268 3.54 6.80 -10.86
CA LEU A 268 4.50 5.73 -11.14
C LEU A 268 3.82 4.35 -11.28
N ILE A 269 2.66 4.16 -10.64
CA ILE A 269 1.90 2.90 -10.64
C ILE A 269 0.80 2.94 -11.71
N ASP A 270 0.76 1.93 -12.59
CA ASP A 270 -0.40 1.62 -13.42
C ASP A 270 -1.30 0.60 -12.69
N ASN A 271 -2.49 1.01 -12.25
CA ASN A 271 -3.47 0.06 -11.69
C ASN A 271 -4.33 -0.52 -12.82
N SER A 272 -3.69 -1.15 -13.81
CA SER A 272 -4.31 -1.64 -15.03
C SER A 272 -5.01 -3.00 -14.92
N ASN A 273 -5.16 -3.58 -13.72
CA ASN A 273 -6.02 -4.76 -13.52
C ASN A 273 -7.49 -4.38 -13.70
N ILE A 274 -7.90 -4.29 -14.96
CA ILE A 274 -9.27 -4.06 -15.39
C ILE A 274 -9.91 -5.44 -15.55
N ASP A 275 -10.45 -5.97 -14.46
CA ASP A 275 -11.07 -7.31 -14.43
C ASP A 275 -12.36 -7.41 -15.26
N ARG A 276 -12.96 -6.27 -15.65
CA ARG A 276 -14.27 -6.21 -16.32
C ARG A 276 -14.14 -5.86 -17.79
N GLU A 277 -14.56 -6.77 -18.67
CA GLU A 277 -14.52 -6.62 -20.13
C GLU A 277 -15.21 -5.34 -20.63
N SER A 278 -16.33 -4.95 -20.00
CA SER A 278 -17.06 -3.71 -20.35
C SER A 278 -16.24 -2.44 -20.09
N HIS A 279 -15.38 -2.42 -19.07
CA HIS A 279 -14.49 -1.28 -18.82
C HIS A 279 -13.38 -1.22 -19.88
N GLN A 280 -12.84 -2.39 -20.28
CA GLN A 280 -11.83 -2.47 -21.33
C GLN A 280 -12.38 -1.97 -22.67
N GLN A 281 -13.59 -2.40 -23.05
CA GLN A 281 -14.26 -1.95 -24.27
C GLN A 281 -14.51 -0.43 -24.27
N PHE A 282 -14.98 0.13 -23.15
CA PHE A 282 -15.19 1.58 -23.02
C PHE A 282 -13.88 2.38 -23.11
N ILE A 283 -12.81 1.91 -22.46
CA ILE A 283 -11.50 2.58 -22.52
C ILE A 283 -10.93 2.50 -23.93
N LYS A 284 -11.13 1.37 -24.63
CA LYS A 284 -10.70 1.20 -26.03
C LYS A 284 -11.43 2.17 -26.95
N SER A 285 -12.77 2.26 -26.86
CA SER A 285 -13.53 3.23 -27.67
C SER A 285 -13.10 4.66 -27.37
N LEU A 286 -12.84 4.98 -26.10
CA LEU A 286 -12.36 6.30 -25.70
C LEU A 286 -10.99 6.63 -26.30
N LYS A 287 -10.07 5.66 -26.38
CA LYS A 287 -8.75 5.85 -27.01
C LYS A 287 -8.84 6.06 -28.52
N GLU A 288 -9.79 5.41 -29.18
CA GLU A 288 -10.01 5.52 -30.63
C GLU A 288 -10.63 6.87 -31.02
N GLU A 289 -11.53 7.40 -30.20
CA GLU A 289 -12.23 8.66 -30.47
C GLU A 289 -11.50 9.91 -29.94
N MET A 290 -10.51 9.75 -29.07
CA MET A 290 -9.73 10.86 -28.52
C MET A 290 -8.77 11.46 -29.55
N PRO A 291 -8.59 12.80 -29.56
CA PRO A 291 -7.59 13.42 -30.40
C PRO A 291 -6.17 13.02 -29.98
N ILE A 292 -5.28 12.89 -30.97
CA ILE A 292 -3.90 12.35 -30.82
C ILE A 292 -3.06 13.11 -29.77
N ASN A 293 -3.41 14.37 -29.49
CA ASN A 293 -2.72 15.22 -28.53
C ASN A 293 -3.13 14.98 -27.06
N ILE A 294 -4.11 14.10 -26.80
CA ILE A 294 -4.55 13.69 -25.46
C ILE A 294 -4.21 12.21 -25.24
N SER A 295 -3.35 11.90 -24.28
CA SER A 295 -3.02 10.52 -23.90
C SER A 295 -3.68 10.14 -22.57
N ILE A 296 -4.02 8.86 -22.43
CA ILE A 296 -4.43 8.27 -21.14
C ILE A 296 -3.19 7.64 -20.53
N GLU A 297 -2.66 8.27 -19.48
CA GLU A 297 -1.40 7.88 -18.85
C GLU A 297 -1.62 6.90 -17.70
N ASN A 298 -2.81 6.89 -17.10
CA ASN A 298 -3.11 5.97 -16.01
C ASN A 298 -4.58 5.61 -15.94
N ILE A 299 -4.85 4.35 -15.58
CA ILE A 299 -6.15 3.76 -15.35
C ILE A 299 -6.15 3.18 -13.93
N GLU A 300 -7.08 3.60 -13.08
CA GLU A 300 -7.20 3.13 -11.71
C GLU A 300 -8.65 2.65 -11.47
N VAL A 301 -8.85 1.34 -11.34
CA VAL A 301 -10.15 0.78 -10.97
C VAL A 301 -10.36 0.99 -9.47
N LYS A 302 -11.32 1.85 -9.10
CA LYS A 302 -11.65 2.13 -7.70
C LYS A 302 -12.65 1.13 -7.13
N THR A 303 -13.64 0.76 -7.94
CA THR A 303 -14.67 -0.24 -7.62
C THR A 303 -15.13 -0.91 -8.92
N GLU A 304 -15.95 -1.95 -8.81
CA GLU A 304 -16.62 -2.60 -9.96
C GLU A 304 -17.52 -1.67 -10.79
N TYR A 305 -17.84 -0.47 -10.26
CA TYR A 305 -18.67 0.56 -10.91
C TYR A 305 -17.93 1.87 -11.14
N GLN A 306 -16.65 1.97 -10.81
CA GLN A 306 -15.92 3.24 -10.87
C GLN A 306 -14.49 3.05 -11.34
N VAL A 307 -14.14 3.77 -12.41
CA VAL A 307 -12.78 3.82 -12.96
C VAL A 307 -12.31 5.27 -12.96
N LEU A 308 -11.10 5.51 -12.47
CA LEU A 308 -10.44 6.81 -12.56
C LEU A 308 -9.44 6.77 -13.72
N LEU A 309 -9.59 7.68 -14.68
CA LEU A 309 -8.65 7.86 -15.78
C LEU A 309 -7.86 9.14 -15.57
N THR A 310 -6.56 9.09 -15.85
CA THR A 310 -5.67 10.25 -15.83
C THR A 310 -5.29 10.60 -17.26
N PHE A 311 -5.77 11.74 -17.73
CA PHE A 311 -5.47 12.26 -19.07
C PHE A 311 -4.29 13.22 -19.01
N GLN A 312 -3.45 13.20 -20.04
CA GLN A 312 -2.38 14.17 -20.26
C GLN A 312 -2.64 14.98 -21.52
N TYR A 313 -2.55 16.32 -21.40
CA TYR A 313 -2.55 17.25 -22.53
C TYR A 313 -1.57 18.38 -22.26
N SER A 314 -0.67 18.67 -23.22
CA SER A 314 0.33 19.76 -23.11
C SER A 314 1.04 19.80 -21.75
N ASN A 315 1.45 18.63 -21.25
CA ASN A 315 2.12 18.43 -19.96
C ASN A 315 1.30 18.80 -18.71
N ARG A 316 -0.03 18.75 -18.81
CA ARG A 316 -0.94 18.85 -17.67
C ARG A 316 -1.72 17.55 -17.51
N TYR A 317 -1.95 17.16 -16.26
CA TYR A 317 -2.70 15.96 -15.93
C TYR A 317 -4.08 16.32 -15.38
N GLN A 318 -5.11 15.63 -15.88
CA GLN A 318 -6.47 15.73 -15.36
C GLN A 318 -7.00 14.35 -14.98
N GLU A 319 -7.44 14.23 -13.73
CA GLU A 319 -8.08 13.03 -13.22
C GLU A 319 -9.59 13.14 -13.38
N ILE A 320 -10.21 12.13 -14.00
CA ILE A 320 -11.65 12.07 -14.26
C ILE A 320 -12.16 10.71 -13.80
N ASN A 321 -13.19 10.73 -12.96
CA ASN A 321 -13.86 9.50 -12.52
C ASN A 321 -14.99 9.16 -13.49
N PHE A 322 -15.05 7.92 -13.95
CA PHE A 322 -16.11 7.36 -14.78
C PHE A 322 -16.90 6.36 -13.95
N TYR A 323 -18.22 6.47 -13.99
CA TYR A 323 -19.15 5.62 -13.26
C TYR A 323 -19.96 4.76 -14.22
N PHE A 324 -20.09 3.49 -13.88
CA PHE A 324 -20.78 2.46 -14.65
C PHE A 324 -21.97 1.93 -13.86
N ASP A 325 -22.98 1.42 -14.56
CA ASP A 325 -24.10 0.75 -13.94
C ASP A 325 -23.78 -0.72 -13.57
N LYS A 326 -24.76 -1.41 -12.99
CA LYS A 326 -24.62 -2.84 -12.63
C LYS A 326 -24.36 -3.74 -13.84
N TYR A 327 -24.69 -3.30 -15.05
CA TYR A 327 -24.47 -4.02 -16.31
C TYR A 327 -23.17 -3.62 -17.02
N GLY A 328 -22.41 -2.66 -16.47
CA GLY A 328 -21.14 -2.20 -17.03
C GLY A 328 -21.28 -1.11 -18.09
N LYS A 329 -22.47 -0.49 -18.24
CA LYS A 329 -22.68 0.63 -19.15
C LYS A 329 -22.28 1.96 -18.50
N PHE A 330 -21.61 2.81 -19.27
CA PHE A 330 -21.22 4.15 -18.82
C PHE A 330 -22.44 5.01 -18.47
N LYS A 331 -22.44 5.56 -17.25
CA LYS A 331 -23.54 6.38 -16.72
C LYS A 331 -23.18 7.86 -16.69
N THR A 332 -22.07 8.21 -16.05
CA THR A 332 -21.66 9.60 -15.85
C THR A 332 -20.18 9.66 -15.54
N ALA A 333 -19.55 10.81 -15.78
CA ALA A 333 -18.20 11.11 -15.35
C ALA A 333 -18.19 12.34 -14.43
N THR A 334 -17.23 12.39 -13.51
CA THR A 334 -17.04 13.55 -12.63
C THR A 334 -15.59 13.99 -12.60
N CYS A 335 -15.37 15.29 -12.71
CA CYS A 335 -14.07 15.92 -12.71
C CYS A 335 -14.03 17.01 -11.64
N LYS A 336 -12.92 17.14 -10.90
CA LYS A 336 -12.73 18.29 -10.02
C LYS A 336 -12.50 19.54 -10.86
N ASN A 337 -13.22 20.62 -10.59
CA ASN A 337 -13.07 21.85 -11.36
C ASN A 337 -11.67 22.45 -11.12
N ASN A 338 -10.94 22.69 -12.20
CA ASN A 338 -9.62 23.30 -12.18
C ASN A 338 -9.57 24.23 -13.40
N ASP A 339 -9.48 25.54 -13.17
CA ASP A 339 -9.65 26.64 -14.16
C ASP A 339 -8.67 26.60 -15.36
N LYS A 340 -7.85 25.56 -15.51
CA LYS A 340 -6.77 25.46 -16.49
C LYS A 340 -6.84 24.26 -17.44
N ILE A 341 -7.92 23.47 -17.45
CA ILE A 341 -8.06 22.27 -18.32
C ILE A 341 -9.50 22.11 -18.90
N ASN A 342 -10.06 23.15 -19.50
CA ASN A 342 -11.36 23.05 -20.19
C ASN A 342 -11.29 22.18 -21.46
N TYR A 343 -10.16 22.19 -22.17
CA TYR A 343 -10.02 21.50 -23.45
C TYR A 343 -10.24 19.97 -23.37
N ILE A 344 -9.67 19.28 -22.37
CA ILE A 344 -9.88 17.83 -22.19
C ILE A 344 -11.36 17.54 -21.89
N ILE A 345 -12.01 18.40 -21.09
CA ILE A 345 -13.41 18.25 -20.71
C ILE A 345 -14.33 18.49 -21.92
N ASP A 346 -14.01 19.48 -22.75
CA ASP A 346 -14.78 19.81 -23.95
C ASP A 346 -14.69 18.70 -25.01
N GLU A 347 -13.51 18.13 -25.24
CA GLU A 347 -13.36 16.96 -26.14
C GLU A 347 -14.06 15.73 -25.57
N LEU A 348 -13.96 15.49 -24.26
CA LEU A 348 -14.71 14.40 -23.63
C LEU A 348 -16.22 14.58 -23.76
N LYS A 349 -16.74 15.80 -23.63
CA LYS A 349 -18.18 16.08 -23.82
C LYS A 349 -18.65 15.75 -25.24
N LYS A 350 -17.80 15.88 -26.26
CA LYS A 350 -18.14 15.47 -27.63
C LYS A 350 -18.27 13.95 -27.76
N ILE A 351 -17.44 13.20 -27.05
CA ILE A 351 -17.38 11.74 -27.11
C ILE A 351 -18.49 11.10 -26.24
N ILE A 352 -18.64 11.53 -24.99
CA ILE A 352 -19.55 10.89 -24.02
C ILE A 352 -20.80 11.71 -23.70
N GLY A 353 -21.01 12.84 -24.39
CA GLY A 353 -22.10 13.79 -24.19
C GLY A 353 -21.95 14.66 -22.94
N GLU A 354 -23.01 15.40 -22.57
CA GLU A 354 -23.07 16.21 -21.33
C GLU A 354 -23.14 15.38 -20.03
N LYS A 355 -22.77 14.09 -20.07
CA LYS A 355 -22.77 13.18 -18.92
C LYS A 355 -21.59 13.44 -17.95
N ILE A 356 -20.87 14.54 -18.12
CA ILE A 356 -19.72 14.96 -17.29
C ILE A 356 -20.16 16.08 -16.34
N ARG A 357 -20.03 15.84 -15.04
CA ARG A 357 -20.30 16.83 -14.00
C ARG A 357 -19.00 17.38 -13.42
N LEU A 358 -18.93 18.70 -13.30
CA LEU A 358 -17.86 19.38 -12.56
C LEU A 358 -18.23 19.37 -11.08
N ILE A 359 -17.28 18.96 -10.23
CA ILE A 359 -17.41 18.92 -8.76
C ILE A 359 -16.44 19.91 -8.14
#